data_AF-A0A7L3W8M7-F1
#
_entry.id   AF-A0A7L3W8M7-F1
#
_cell.length_a   1.000
_cell.length_b   1.000
_cell.length_c   1.000
_cell.angle_alpha   90.00
_cell.angle_beta   90.00
_cell.angle_gamma   90.00
#
_symmetry.space_group_name_H-M   'P 1'
#
loop_
_entity.id
_entity.type
_entity.pdbx_description
1 polymer ?
#
loop_
_entity_poly.entity_id
_entity_poly.type
_entity_poly.pdbx_seq_one_letter_code
_entity_poly.pdbx_strand_id
1 'polypeptide(L)'
;GLPRIDFSSIAVPGTSTQQQQAPAQRLRPSPPDAPSFPQGLDNPALLRDMLIANPHELSLLKERNPPLAEALLSGDLEKFTRVLLEQQQDRARREQERIRLYSADPFDLEAQAKIEEDIRQQNIEENMTIAMEEAPESFGQVVMLYINCKVNGHPVKAFVDSGAQMTIMSQACAERCNIMRLVDRRWAGIAKGVGTQKIIGRVHLGK
;
A
#
# COMPACT_ATOMS: atom_id res chain seq x y z
N GLY A 1 -29.52 -3.00 32.00
CA GLY A 1 -29.16 -4.35 31.54
C GLY A 1 -28.16 -4.20 30.42
N LEU A 2 -27.02 -4.87 30.50
CA LEU A 2 -25.92 -4.79 29.53
C LEU A 2 -26.28 -5.55 28.24
N PRO A 3 -25.84 -5.10 27.05
CA PRO A 3 -26.09 -5.81 25.80
C PRO A 3 -25.29 -7.12 25.72
N ARG A 4 -25.98 -8.20 25.34
CA ARG A 4 -25.43 -9.54 25.07
C ARG A 4 -24.56 -9.49 23.83
N ILE A 5 -23.29 -9.85 23.97
CA ILE A 5 -22.36 -10.04 22.86
C ILE A 5 -22.58 -11.46 22.33
N ASP A 6 -22.78 -11.60 21.01
CA ASP A 6 -22.88 -12.86 20.28
C ASP A 6 -21.51 -13.18 19.65
N PHE A 7 -21.00 -14.40 19.92
CA PHE A 7 -19.67 -14.87 19.52
C PHE A 7 -19.72 -15.97 18.44
N SER A 8 -20.85 -16.12 17.76
CA SER A 8 -21.03 -17.11 16.68
C SER A 8 -20.17 -16.89 15.43
N SER A 9 -19.35 -15.83 15.38
CA SER A 9 -18.48 -15.47 14.24
C SER A 9 -16.97 -15.61 14.49
N ILE A 10 -16.54 -16.18 15.62
CA ILE A 10 -15.10 -16.48 15.82
C ILE A 10 -14.73 -17.74 15.02
N ALA A 11 -14.12 -17.55 13.86
CA ALA A 11 -13.46 -18.60 13.10
C ALA A 11 -12.02 -18.78 13.60
N VAL A 12 -11.71 -19.96 14.14
CA VAL A 12 -10.34 -20.46 14.41
C VAL A 12 -9.73 -21.01 13.11
N PRO A 13 -8.45 -20.75 12.78
CA PRO A 13 -7.85 -21.26 11.55
C PRO A 13 -7.48 -22.73 11.71
N GLY A 14 -8.08 -23.61 10.92
CA GLY A 14 -7.67 -25.01 10.83
C GLY A 14 -8.58 -25.84 9.92
N THR A 15 -7.96 -26.41 8.89
CA THR A 15 -8.43 -27.51 8.03
C THR A 15 -9.37 -27.18 6.86
N SER A 16 -8.87 -27.57 5.69
CA SER A 16 -9.40 -27.48 4.34
C SER A 16 -10.67 -28.31 4.13
N THR A 17 -11.66 -27.74 3.45
CA THR A 17 -12.58 -28.51 2.59
C THR A 17 -13.21 -27.60 1.52
N GLN A 18 -13.18 -28.08 0.28
CA GLN A 18 -13.83 -27.50 -0.89
C GLN A 18 -15.33 -27.29 -0.66
N GLN A 19 -15.83 -26.09 -0.96
CA GLN A 19 -17.23 -25.89 -1.31
C GLN A 19 -17.37 -24.69 -2.26
N GLN A 20 -18.12 -24.94 -3.34
CA GLN A 20 -18.41 -24.03 -4.45
C GLN A 20 -18.93 -22.67 -3.95
N GLN A 21 -18.26 -21.59 -4.34
CA GLN A 21 -18.75 -20.23 -4.17
C GLN A 21 -19.44 -19.76 -5.46
N ALA A 22 -20.72 -19.40 -5.32
CA ALA A 22 -21.43 -18.55 -6.27
C ALA A 22 -20.69 -17.21 -6.45
N PRO A 23 -20.77 -16.57 -7.63
CA PRO A 23 -20.04 -15.33 -7.86
C PRO A 23 -20.59 -14.23 -6.96
N ALA A 24 -19.80 -13.86 -5.95
CA ALA A 24 -20.00 -12.65 -5.18
C ALA A 24 -19.93 -11.46 -6.14
N GLN A 25 -21.02 -10.70 -6.23
CA GLN A 25 -21.03 -9.37 -6.82
C GLN A 25 -20.02 -8.51 -6.04
N ARG A 26 -18.79 -8.43 -6.53
CA ARG A 26 -17.79 -7.50 -6.01
C ARG A 26 -18.36 -6.10 -6.17
N LEU A 27 -18.51 -5.42 -5.04
CA LEU A 27 -18.76 -3.98 -4.97
C LEU A 27 -17.80 -3.28 -5.94
N ARG A 28 -18.37 -2.63 -6.96
CA ARG A 28 -17.63 -1.76 -7.85
C ARG A 28 -16.98 -0.67 -6.99
N PRO A 29 -15.70 -0.33 -7.19
CA PRO A 29 -15.19 0.91 -6.64
C PRO A 29 -16.02 2.05 -7.23
N SER A 30 -16.67 2.81 -6.36
CA SER A 30 -17.31 4.07 -6.72
C SER A 30 -16.27 4.94 -7.43
N PRO A 31 -16.62 5.63 -8.54
CA PRO A 31 -15.72 6.62 -9.12
C PRO A 31 -15.40 7.65 -8.05
N PRO A 32 -14.19 8.26 -8.07
CA PRO A 32 -13.91 9.40 -7.20
C PRO A 32 -15.00 10.45 -7.45
N ASP A 33 -15.60 10.95 -6.37
CA ASP A 33 -16.63 11.99 -6.39
C ASP A 33 -16.18 13.13 -7.30
N ALA A 34 -16.67 13.14 -8.54
CA ALA A 34 -16.68 14.36 -9.31
C ALA A 34 -17.57 15.32 -8.51
N PRO A 35 -17.11 16.53 -8.15
CA PRO A 35 -17.95 17.46 -7.43
C PRO A 35 -19.22 17.66 -8.25
N SER A 36 -20.33 17.23 -7.68
CA SER A 36 -21.67 17.43 -8.19
C SER A 36 -21.92 18.93 -8.12
N PHE A 37 -21.67 19.63 -9.23
CA PHE A 37 -22.22 20.97 -9.40
C PHE A 37 -23.74 20.82 -9.30
N PRO A 38 -24.42 21.53 -8.37
CA PRO A 38 -25.84 21.37 -8.18
C PRO A 38 -26.57 21.62 -9.52
N GLN A 39 -27.54 20.75 -9.82
CA GLN A 39 -28.47 20.83 -10.95
C GLN A 39 -29.33 22.12 -10.87
N GLY A 40 -28.70 23.28 -11.06
CA GLY A 40 -29.31 24.61 -11.15
C GLY A 40 -29.02 25.27 -12.51
N LEU A 41 -28.88 24.46 -13.56
CA LEU A 41 -28.30 24.84 -14.85
C LEU A 41 -29.30 25.30 -15.92
N ASP A 42 -30.54 25.63 -15.57
CA ASP A 42 -31.50 26.09 -16.58
C ASP A 42 -31.33 27.59 -16.93
N ASN A 43 -30.54 28.33 -16.15
CA ASN A 43 -30.31 29.75 -16.40
C ASN A 43 -28.82 30.15 -16.26
N PRO A 44 -28.10 30.36 -17.38
CA PRO A 44 -26.67 30.69 -17.38
C PRO A 44 -26.38 32.04 -16.70
N ALA A 45 -27.36 32.96 -16.67
CA ALA A 45 -27.22 34.24 -15.98
C ALA A 45 -27.14 34.08 -14.46
N LEU A 46 -28.01 33.25 -13.87
CA LEU A 46 -28.01 32.99 -12.43
C LEU A 46 -26.76 32.23 -12.00
N LEU A 47 -26.29 31.29 -12.83
CA LEU A 47 -25.06 30.55 -12.56
C LEU A 47 -23.83 31.47 -12.56
N ARG A 48 -23.76 32.39 -13.51
CA ARG A 48 -22.72 33.42 -13.55
C ARG A 48 -22.71 34.25 -12.27
N ASP A 49 -23.87 34.75 -11.85
CA ASP A 49 -23.98 35.63 -10.68
C ASP A 49 -23.58 34.89 -9.40
N MET A 50 -23.98 33.62 -9.27
CA MET A 50 -23.59 32.74 -8.16
C MET A 50 -22.07 32.52 -8.10
N LEU A 51 -21.44 32.25 -9.26
CA LEU A 51 -19.99 32.03 -9.34
C LEU A 51 -19.18 33.30 -9.05
N ILE A 52 -19.71 34.47 -9.41
CA ILE A 52 -19.09 35.77 -9.08
C ILE A 52 -19.27 36.09 -7.59
N ALA A 53 -20.44 35.76 -7.02
CA ALA A 53 -20.75 36.00 -5.62
C ALA A 53 -19.96 35.11 -4.65
N ASN A 54 -19.43 33.97 -5.11
CA ASN A 54 -18.65 33.05 -4.28
C ASN A 54 -17.17 32.97 -4.73
N PRO A 55 -16.25 33.65 -4.03
CA PRO A 55 -14.83 33.67 -4.37
C PRO A 55 -14.15 32.29 -4.33
N HIS A 56 -14.65 31.37 -3.49
CA HIS A 56 -14.09 30.02 -3.37
C HIS A 56 -14.41 29.18 -4.63
N GLU A 57 -15.66 29.23 -5.09
CA GLU A 57 -16.10 28.56 -6.33
C GLU A 57 -15.39 29.12 -7.55
N LEU A 58 -15.19 30.44 -7.60
CA LEU A 58 -14.43 31.07 -8.67
C LEU A 58 -12.97 30.61 -8.73
N SER A 59 -12.34 30.42 -7.56
CA SER A 59 -10.97 29.91 -7.47
C SER A 59 -10.88 28.47 -7.98
N LEU A 60 -11.82 27.61 -7.56
CA LEU A 60 -11.88 26.22 -8.01
C LEU A 60 -12.15 26.12 -9.52
N LEU A 61 -13.02 26.98 -10.05
CA LEU A 61 -13.32 27.05 -11.48
C LEU A 61 -12.09 27.43 -12.30
N LYS A 62 -11.27 28.39 -11.84
CA LYS A 62 -10.03 28.77 -12.50
C LYS A 62 -9.02 27.63 -12.60
N GLU A 63 -8.92 26.84 -11.53
CA GLU A 63 -7.98 25.72 -11.47
C GLU A 63 -8.45 24.55 -12.35
N ARG A 64 -9.74 24.21 -12.29
CA ARG A 64 -10.28 23.02 -12.95
C ARG A 64 -10.79 23.25 -14.35
N ASN A 65 -11.11 24.49 -14.69
CA ASN A 65 -11.77 24.83 -15.95
C ASN A 65 -11.41 26.25 -16.42
N PRO A 66 -10.15 26.48 -16.82
CA PRO A 66 -9.68 27.78 -17.28
C PRO A 66 -10.54 28.42 -18.38
N PRO A 67 -10.99 27.70 -19.43
CA PRO A 67 -11.81 28.29 -20.51
C PRO A 67 -13.14 28.88 -20.04
N LEU A 68 -13.82 28.20 -19.11
CA LEU A 68 -15.09 28.68 -18.56
C LEU A 68 -14.87 29.83 -17.56
N ALA A 69 -13.78 29.78 -16.80
CA ALA A 69 -13.38 30.87 -15.90
C ALA A 69 -13.02 32.16 -16.66
N GLU A 70 -12.30 32.05 -17.77
CA GLU A 70 -11.97 33.18 -18.65
C GLU A 70 -13.22 33.79 -19.28
N ALA A 71 -14.16 32.95 -19.74
CA ALA A 71 -15.44 33.42 -20.25
C ALA A 71 -16.25 34.16 -19.18
N LEU A 72 -16.26 33.65 -17.94
CA LEU A 72 -16.91 34.29 -16.80
C LEU A 72 -16.29 35.66 -16.45
N LEU A 73 -14.96 35.72 -16.37
CA LEU A 73 -14.22 36.94 -16.02
C LEU A 73 -14.25 38.01 -17.11
N SER A 74 -14.47 37.61 -18.38
CA SER A 74 -14.60 38.55 -19.49
C SER A 74 -15.84 39.45 -19.40
N GLY A 75 -16.80 39.11 -18.52
CA GLY A 75 -18.02 39.88 -18.31
C GLY A 75 -19.08 39.71 -19.41
N ASP A 76 -18.78 38.96 -20.47
CA ASP A 76 -19.65 38.67 -21.60
C ASP A 76 -20.53 37.43 -21.30
N LEU A 77 -21.84 37.67 -21.16
CA LEU A 77 -22.81 36.62 -20.85
C LEU A 77 -23.01 35.64 -22.01
N GLU A 78 -22.94 36.11 -23.25
CA GLU A 78 -23.12 35.26 -24.43
C GLU A 78 -21.93 34.32 -24.59
N LYS A 79 -20.71 34.85 -24.41
CA LYS A 79 -19.49 34.04 -24.42
C LYS A 79 -19.49 33.00 -23.30
N PHE A 80 -19.90 33.37 -22.08
CA PHE A 80 -20.04 32.44 -20.96
C PHE A 80 -21.05 31.32 -21.27
N THR A 81 -22.24 31.69 -21.77
CA THR A 81 -23.31 30.74 -22.10
C THR A 81 -22.87 29.74 -23.18
N ARG A 82 -22.19 30.22 -24.23
CA ARG A 82 -21.66 29.37 -25.31
C ARG A 82 -20.66 28.34 -24.79
N VAL A 83 -19.68 28.78 -24.01
CA VAL A 83 -18.64 27.89 -23.46
C VAL A 83 -19.25 26.89 -22.47
N LEU A 84 -20.20 27.32 -21.65
CA LEU A 84 -20.92 26.45 -20.72
C LEU A 84 -21.69 25.33 -21.45
N LEU A 85 -22.40 25.68 -22.52
CA LEU A 85 -23.20 24.74 -23.31
C LEU A 85 -22.31 23.72 -24.05
N GLU A 86 -21.22 24.19 -24.66
CA GLU A 86 -20.24 23.34 -25.34
C GLU A 86 -19.63 22.31 -24.37
N GLN A 87 -19.26 22.74 -23.16
CA GLN A 87 -18.72 21.83 -22.16
C GLN A 87 -19.74 20.84 -21.60
N GLN A 88 -21.01 21.23 -21.47
CA GLN A 88 -22.07 20.29 -21.07
C GLN A 88 -22.28 19.22 -22.14
N GLN A 89 -22.30 19.60 -23.43
CA GLN A 89 -22.42 18.65 -24.53
C GLN A 89 -21.22 17.71 -24.60
N ASP A 90 -20.00 18.21 -24.39
CA ASP A 90 -18.78 17.40 -24.32
C ASP A 90 -18.82 16.37 -23.20
N ARG A 91 -19.26 16.79 -22.01
CA ARG A 91 -19.42 15.89 -20.86
C ARG A 91 -20.47 14.83 -21.13
N ALA A 92 -21.64 15.25 -21.63
CA ALA A 92 -22.74 14.34 -21.96
C ALA A 92 -22.31 13.30 -23.01
N ARG A 93 -21.56 13.71 -24.04
CA ARG A 93 -21.01 12.81 -25.06
C ARG A 93 -20.04 11.78 -24.47
N ARG A 94 -19.06 12.21 -23.67
CA ARG A 94 -18.11 11.30 -23.02
C ARG A 94 -18.81 10.34 -22.05
N GLU A 95 -19.80 10.84 -21.32
CA GLU A 95 -20.59 10.00 -20.42
C GLU A 95 -21.43 8.98 -21.18
N GLN A 96 -22.02 9.37 -22.31
CA GLN A 96 -22.79 8.46 -23.17
C GLN A 96 -21.91 7.41 -23.86
N GLU A 97 -20.70 7.77 -24.29
CA GLU A 97 -19.67 6.82 -24.76
C GLU A 97 -19.26 5.84 -23.66
N ARG A 98 -19.04 6.35 -22.44
CA ARG A 98 -18.68 5.53 -21.28
C ARG A 98 -19.81 4.57 -20.91
N ILE A 99 -21.06 5.04 -20.93
CA ILE A 99 -22.25 4.19 -20.72
C ILE A 99 -22.34 3.13 -21.81
N ARG A 100 -22.12 3.49 -23.09
CA ARG A 100 -22.09 2.51 -24.18
C ARG A 100 -21.01 1.44 -24.00
N LEU A 101 -19.84 1.81 -23.49
CA LEU A 101 -18.74 0.89 -23.18
C LEU A 101 -19.09 -0.03 -21.99
N TYR A 102 -19.77 0.50 -20.96
CA TYR A 102 -20.22 -0.28 -19.79
C TYR A 102 -21.53 -1.04 -20.00
N SER A 103 -22.32 -0.67 -21.01
CA SER A 103 -23.53 -1.36 -21.46
C SER A 103 -23.25 -2.35 -22.59
N ALA A 104 -22.00 -2.41 -23.08
CA ALA A 104 -21.57 -3.45 -23.98
C ALA A 104 -21.46 -4.75 -23.18
N ASP A 105 -22.24 -5.72 -23.65
CA ASP A 105 -22.37 -7.13 -23.28
C ASP A 105 -21.52 -7.67 -22.11
N PRO A 106 -22.13 -8.22 -21.03
CA PRO A 106 -21.41 -8.97 -19.98
C PRO A 106 -20.67 -10.23 -20.48
N PHE A 107 -20.81 -10.61 -21.76
CA PHE A 107 -20.06 -11.69 -22.43
C PHE A 107 -19.05 -11.19 -23.48
N ASP A 108 -18.67 -9.91 -23.44
CA ASP A 108 -17.62 -9.38 -24.31
C ASP A 108 -16.27 -10.04 -24.01
N LEU A 109 -15.83 -10.88 -24.95
CA LEU A 109 -14.58 -11.65 -24.87
C LEU A 109 -13.36 -10.72 -24.76
N GLU A 110 -13.43 -9.51 -25.33
CA GLU A 110 -12.32 -8.55 -25.26
C GLU A 110 -12.20 -7.94 -23.86
N ALA A 111 -13.33 -7.58 -23.24
CA ALA A 111 -13.36 -7.13 -21.85
C ALA A 111 -12.89 -8.23 -20.88
N GLN A 112 -13.28 -9.48 -21.12
CA GLN A 112 -12.86 -10.60 -20.30
C GLN A 112 -11.37 -10.93 -20.46
N ALA A 113 -10.83 -10.86 -21.68
CA ALA A 113 -9.40 -11.01 -21.93
C ALA A 113 -8.57 -9.90 -21.26
N LYS A 114 -9.08 -8.66 -21.25
CA LYS A 114 -8.43 -7.54 -20.55
C LYS A 114 -8.42 -7.74 -19.03
N ILE A 115 -9.53 -8.20 -18.46
CA ILE A 115 -9.62 -8.54 -17.04
C ILE A 115 -8.65 -9.67 -16.69
N GLU A 116 -8.55 -10.70 -17.54
CA GLU A 116 -7.63 -11.81 -17.34
C GLU A 116 -6.16 -11.35 -17.35
N GLU A 117 -5.78 -10.50 -18.30
CA GLU A 117 -4.43 -9.94 -18.38
C GLU A 117 -4.12 -9.06 -17.16
N ASP A 118 -5.07 -8.22 -16.73
CA ASP A 118 -4.90 -7.38 -15.53
C ASP A 118 -4.70 -8.24 -14.27
N ILE A 119 -5.47 -9.32 -14.10
CA ILE A 119 -5.29 -10.28 -12.99
C ILE A 119 -3.94 -10.98 -13.09
N ARG A 120 -3.51 -11.36 -14.31
CA ARG A 120 -2.22 -12.02 -14.53
C ARG A 120 -1.06 -11.11 -14.13
N GLN A 121 -1.11 -9.83 -14.52
CA GLN A 121 -0.09 -8.84 -14.14
C GLN A 121 -0.07 -8.62 -12.63
N GLN A 122 -1.24 -8.50 -11.98
CA GLN A 122 -1.34 -8.38 -10.53
C GLN A 122 -0.69 -9.57 -9.81
N ASN A 123 -0.98 -10.80 -10.25
CA ASN A 123 -0.39 -12.00 -9.66
C ASN A 123 1.14 -12.03 -9.82
N ILE A 124 1.67 -11.57 -10.97
CA ILE A 124 3.11 -11.49 -11.22
C ILE A 124 3.74 -10.44 -10.29
N GLU A 125 3.10 -9.28 -10.13
CA GLU A 125 3.59 -8.18 -9.30
C GLU A 125 3.54 -8.53 -7.80
N GLU A 126 2.48 -9.19 -7.34
CA GLU A 126 2.37 -9.72 -5.98
C GLU A 126 3.47 -10.75 -5.71
N ASN A 127 3.67 -11.71 -6.61
CA ASN A 127 4.73 -12.70 -6.48
C ASN A 127 6.13 -12.05 -6.46
N MET A 128 6.35 -11.05 -7.32
CA MET A 128 7.60 -10.29 -7.33
C MET A 128 7.81 -9.56 -5.99
N THR A 129 6.77 -8.93 -5.44
CA THR A 129 6.82 -8.20 -4.17
C THR A 129 7.18 -9.15 -3.03
N ILE A 130 6.51 -10.31 -2.94
CA ILE A 130 6.82 -11.35 -1.95
C ILE A 130 8.27 -11.81 -2.10
N ALA A 131 8.72 -12.04 -3.34
CA ALA A 131 10.09 -12.50 -3.58
C ALA A 131 11.13 -11.43 -3.20
N MET A 132 10.82 -10.14 -3.36
CA MET A 132 11.70 -9.05 -2.91
C MET A 132 11.80 -8.96 -1.38
N GLU A 133 10.72 -9.26 -0.66
CA GLU A 133 10.71 -9.24 0.81
C GLU A 133 11.36 -10.49 1.42
N GLU A 134 11.01 -11.67 0.92
CA GLU A 134 11.39 -12.95 1.52
C GLU A 134 12.72 -13.52 0.98
N ALA A 135 13.07 -13.20 -0.28
CA ALA A 135 14.26 -13.73 -0.94
C ALA A 135 15.00 -12.64 -1.74
N PRO A 136 15.42 -11.53 -1.10
CA PRO A 136 16.10 -10.42 -1.78
C PRO A 136 17.38 -10.85 -2.51
N GLU A 137 18.02 -11.94 -2.09
CA GLU A 137 19.16 -12.55 -2.78
C GLU A 137 18.88 -13.02 -4.21
N SER A 138 17.61 -13.25 -4.58
CA SER A 138 17.22 -13.60 -5.95
C SER A 138 17.33 -12.41 -6.90
N PHE A 139 17.32 -11.18 -6.39
CA PHE A 139 17.32 -9.93 -7.17
C PHE A 139 18.65 -9.17 -7.11
N GLY A 140 19.56 -9.54 -6.19
CA GLY A 140 20.84 -8.86 -6.06
C GLY A 140 21.75 -9.45 -4.99
N GLN A 141 22.97 -8.91 -4.91
CA GLN A 141 23.95 -9.36 -3.93
C GLN A 141 23.65 -8.75 -2.55
N VAL A 142 23.19 -9.58 -1.61
CA VAL A 142 22.98 -9.17 -0.21
C VAL A 142 24.31 -9.19 0.53
N VAL A 143 24.74 -8.03 1.04
CA VAL A 143 25.97 -7.90 1.84
C VAL A 143 25.63 -8.03 3.33
N MET A 144 26.27 -8.98 3.98
CA MET A 144 26.17 -9.17 5.43
C MET A 144 26.83 -8.01 6.17
N LEU A 145 26.15 -7.44 7.17
CA LEU A 145 26.64 -6.29 7.92
C LEU A 145 27.68 -6.72 8.95
N TYR A 146 28.85 -6.09 8.91
CA TYR A 146 29.92 -6.28 9.89
C TYR A 146 30.42 -4.95 10.43
N ILE A 147 30.71 -4.92 11.73
CA ILE A 147 31.39 -3.80 12.38
C ILE A 147 32.70 -4.25 13.02
N ASN A 148 33.71 -3.39 12.94
CA ASN A 148 34.95 -3.58 13.70
C ASN A 148 34.72 -3.08 15.13
N CYS A 149 34.86 -3.96 16.11
CA CYS A 149 34.81 -3.64 17.52
C CYS A 149 36.05 -4.15 18.25
N LYS A 150 36.15 -3.87 19.55
CA LYS A 150 37.20 -4.40 20.41
C LYS A 150 36.57 -5.09 21.61
N VAL A 151 37.11 -6.24 21.98
CA VAL A 151 36.74 -6.97 23.20
C VAL A 151 38.02 -7.12 24.02
N ASN A 152 38.04 -6.53 25.23
CA ASN A 152 39.24 -6.49 26.07
C ASN A 152 40.48 -5.97 25.31
N GLY A 153 40.30 -4.95 24.45
CA GLY A 153 41.36 -4.37 23.61
C GLY A 153 41.69 -5.12 22.32
N HIS A 154 41.23 -6.37 22.15
CA HIS A 154 41.49 -7.18 20.95
C HIS A 154 40.49 -6.85 19.83
N PRO A 155 40.94 -6.64 18.58
CA PRO A 155 40.02 -6.36 17.46
C PRO A 155 39.16 -7.59 17.13
N VAL A 156 37.88 -7.36 16.88
CA VAL A 156 36.87 -8.37 16.52
C VAL A 156 35.99 -7.80 15.41
N LYS A 157 35.67 -8.62 14.40
CA LYS A 157 34.61 -8.31 13.43
C LYS A 157 33.32 -8.93 13.95
N ALA A 158 32.35 -8.10 14.31
CA ALA A 158 31.04 -8.55 14.76
C ALA A 158 30.07 -8.55 13.58
N PHE A 159 29.39 -9.68 13.36
CA PHE A 159 28.24 -9.77 12.46
C PHE A 159 27.04 -9.10 13.13
N VAL A 160 26.34 -8.24 12.40
CA VAL A 160 25.17 -7.50 12.88
C VAL A 160 23.91 -8.18 12.36
N ASP A 161 23.13 -8.73 13.29
CA ASP A 161 21.89 -9.45 13.01
C ASP A 161 20.80 -8.97 13.97
N SER A 162 19.81 -8.26 13.43
CA SER A 162 18.64 -7.80 14.21
C SER A 162 17.64 -8.92 14.49
N GLY A 163 17.71 -10.05 13.77
CA GLY A 163 16.84 -11.21 13.96
C GLY A 163 17.33 -12.16 15.07
N ALA A 164 18.57 -12.01 15.54
CA ALA A 164 19.11 -12.84 16.60
C ALA A 164 18.58 -12.41 17.99
N GLN A 165 17.95 -13.35 18.72
CA GLN A 165 17.47 -13.09 20.09
C GLN A 165 18.61 -12.82 21.10
N MET A 166 19.79 -13.38 20.86
CA MET A 166 20.94 -13.25 21.74
C MET A 166 22.22 -12.99 20.94
N THR A 167 23.09 -12.12 21.45
CA THR A 167 24.45 -11.97 20.95
C THR A 167 25.29 -13.18 21.34
N ILE A 168 25.98 -13.78 20.37
CA ILE A 168 26.79 -14.98 20.57
C ILE A 168 28.25 -14.67 20.27
N MET A 169 29.15 -15.27 21.04
CA MET A 169 30.59 -15.24 20.79
C MET A 169 31.13 -16.68 20.78
N SER A 170 31.99 -17.01 19.81
CA SER A 170 32.63 -18.32 19.77
C SER A 170 33.62 -18.48 20.92
N GLN A 171 33.81 -19.72 21.38
CA GLN A 171 34.78 -20.03 22.44
C GLN A 171 36.20 -19.56 22.07
N ALA A 172 36.64 -19.83 20.84
CA ALA A 172 37.94 -19.37 20.33
C ALA A 172 38.09 -17.84 20.37
N CYS A 173 37.01 -17.09 20.13
CA CYS A 173 37.03 -15.63 20.26
C CYS A 173 37.15 -15.20 21.73
N ALA A 174 36.44 -15.86 22.65
CA ALA A 174 36.52 -15.57 24.08
C ALA A 174 37.92 -15.88 24.67
N GLU A 175 38.54 -16.98 24.23
CA GLU A 175 39.93 -17.35 24.56
C GLU A 175 40.91 -16.31 24.02
N ARG A 176 40.82 -15.95 22.74
CA ARG A 176 41.66 -14.93 22.11
C ARG A 176 41.54 -13.56 22.78
N CYS A 177 40.34 -13.20 23.24
CA CYS A 177 40.10 -11.94 23.94
C CYS A 177 40.43 -12.01 25.44
N ASN A 178 40.91 -13.15 25.93
CA ASN A 178 41.24 -13.38 27.35
C ASN A 178 40.08 -13.06 28.32
N ILE A 179 38.86 -13.45 27.94
CA ILE A 179 37.65 -13.25 28.76
C ILE A 179 37.03 -14.55 29.26
N MET A 180 37.70 -15.70 29.09
CA MET A 180 37.20 -17.00 29.57
C MET A 180 36.90 -17.02 31.07
N ARG A 181 37.65 -16.22 31.86
CA ARG A 181 37.41 -16.02 33.30
C ARG A 181 36.05 -15.40 33.65
N LEU A 182 35.39 -14.76 32.68
CA LEU A 182 34.09 -14.13 32.84
C LEU A 182 32.92 -15.04 32.40
N VAL A 183 33.22 -16.22 31.84
CA VAL A 183 32.21 -17.16 31.33
C VAL A 183 31.64 -17.96 32.49
N ASP A 184 30.40 -17.64 32.86
CA ASP A 184 29.66 -18.37 33.89
C ASP A 184 29.07 -19.66 33.31
N ARG A 185 29.67 -20.80 33.67
CA ARG A 185 29.28 -22.13 33.18
C ARG A 185 27.95 -22.63 33.75
N ARG A 186 27.38 -21.99 34.77
CA ARG A 186 26.03 -22.34 35.27
C ARG A 186 24.94 -22.08 34.24
N TRP A 187 25.24 -21.24 33.26
CA TRP A 187 24.39 -20.93 32.11
C TRP A 187 24.74 -21.77 30.88
N ALA A 188 25.47 -22.87 31.05
CA ALA A 188 25.69 -23.82 29.98
C ALA A 188 24.36 -24.46 29.56
N GLY A 189 24.22 -24.73 28.28
CA GLY A 189 22.97 -25.24 27.72
C GLY A 189 23.08 -25.50 26.24
N ILE A 190 21.94 -25.51 25.56
CA ILE A 190 21.84 -25.74 24.12
C ILE A 190 21.12 -24.54 23.51
N ALA A 191 21.76 -23.86 22.57
CA ALA A 191 21.12 -22.83 21.77
C ALA A 191 20.47 -23.48 20.54
N LYS A 192 19.20 -23.15 20.32
CA LYS A 192 18.41 -23.55 19.15
C LYS A 192 18.15 -22.31 18.29
N GLY A 193 18.52 -22.40 17.01
CA GLY A 193 18.31 -21.38 15.99
C GLY A 193 18.50 -22.03 14.62
N VAL A 194 19.37 -21.48 13.77
CA VAL A 194 19.79 -22.07 12.47
C VAL A 194 20.52 -23.43 12.63
N GLY A 195 20.81 -23.84 13.86
CA GLY A 195 21.32 -25.16 14.22
C GLY A 195 21.22 -25.41 15.72
N THR A 196 21.68 -26.58 16.17
CA THR A 196 21.80 -26.91 17.59
C THR A 196 23.27 -26.82 17.99
N GLN A 197 23.64 -25.85 18.81
CA GLN A 197 25.01 -25.71 19.31
C GLN A 197 25.04 -25.66 20.84
N LYS A 198 26.11 -26.22 21.41
CA LYS A 198 26.33 -26.23 22.86
C LYS A 198 26.81 -24.85 23.32
N ILE A 199 26.07 -24.26 24.25
CA ILE A 199 26.47 -23.06 24.96
C ILE A 199 27.34 -23.48 26.15
N ILE A 200 28.57 -22.96 26.20
CA ILE A 200 29.53 -23.27 27.27
C ILE A 200 29.31 -22.45 28.55
N GLY A 201 28.57 -21.34 28.44
CA GLY A 201 28.26 -20.42 29.55
C GLY A 201 27.86 -19.04 29.05
N ARG A 202 27.72 -18.09 29.97
CA ARG A 202 27.30 -16.70 29.67
C ARG A 202 28.27 -15.68 30.27
N VAL A 203 28.58 -14.63 29.51
CA VAL A 203 29.20 -13.41 30.03
C VAL A 203 28.09 -12.43 30.36
N HIS A 204 28.00 -12.00 31.62
CA HIS A 204 26.83 -11.25 32.11
C HIS A 204 26.81 -9.78 31.70
N LEU A 205 27.98 -9.16 31.59
CA LEU A 205 28.12 -7.75 31.24
C LEU A 205 29.31 -7.58 30.29
N GLY A 206 29.03 -7.11 29.08
CA GLY A 206 30.04 -6.58 28.17
C GLY A 206 30.12 -5.07 28.35
N LYS A 207 31.30 -4.56 28.70
CA LYS A 207 31.65 -3.14 28.59
C LYS A 207 32.81 -3.00 27.63
#